data_AF-A0A953H8Z2-F1
#
_entry.id   AF-A0A953H8Z2-F1
#
_cell.length_a   1.000
_cell.length_b   1.000
_cell.length_c   1.000
_cell.angle_alpha   90.00
_cell.angle_beta   90.00
_cell.angle_gamma   90.00
#
_symmetry.space_group_name_H-M   'P 1'
#
loop_
_entity.id
_entity.type
_entity.pdbx_description
1 polymer ?
#
loop_
_entity_poly.entity_id
_entity_poly.type
_entity_poly.pdbx_seq_one_letter_code
_entity_poly.pdbx_strand_id
1 'polypeptide(L)'
;MTETTPISAEFLEILRCPVAVHYKDKGDDPGKLRLVKGCWLVCDDSGYKYPIRDGIPDMLVEVGEKWKATGEADLPVPPPEE
;
A
#
# COMPACT_ATOMS: atom_id res chain seq x y z
N MET A 1 -19.28 -12.77 10.64
CA MET A 1 -19.39 -11.34 10.30
C MET A 1 -18.22 -11.08 9.36
N THR A 2 -18.45 -11.12 8.05
CA THR A 2 -17.39 -11.04 7.04
C THR A 2 -17.02 -9.56 6.87
N GLU A 3 -15.89 -9.16 7.45
CA GLU A 3 -15.29 -7.84 7.22
C GLU A 3 -15.14 -7.62 5.72
N THR A 4 -15.86 -6.63 5.18
CA THR A 4 -15.91 -6.32 3.74
C THR A 4 -14.70 -5.49 3.29
N THR A 5 -13.56 -5.69 3.94
CA THR A 5 -12.30 -5.01 3.61
C THR A 5 -11.59 -5.86 2.55
N PRO A 6 -11.08 -5.28 1.45
CA PRO A 6 -10.50 -6.07 0.36
C PRO A 6 -9.25 -6.85 0.77
N ILE A 7 -8.67 -6.54 1.93
CA ILE A 7 -7.53 -7.25 2.53
C ILE A 7 -7.81 -7.42 4.03
N SER A 8 -7.57 -8.62 4.56
CA SER A 8 -7.67 -8.93 5.99
C SER A 8 -6.59 -8.21 6.81
N ALA A 9 -6.92 -7.78 8.03
CA ALA A 9 -5.98 -7.10 8.92
C ALA A 9 -4.70 -7.92 9.19
N GLU A 10 -4.85 -9.22 9.44
CA GLU A 10 -3.73 -10.16 9.63
C GLU A 10 -2.78 -10.22 8.41
N PHE A 11 -3.31 -10.11 7.20
CA PHE A 11 -2.50 -10.11 5.98
C PHE A 11 -1.76 -8.78 5.81
N LEU A 12 -2.41 -7.66 6.15
CA LEU A 12 -1.79 -6.34 6.17
C LEU A 12 -0.61 -6.27 7.16
N GLU A 13 -0.74 -6.93 8.31
CA GLU A 13 0.31 -6.96 9.34
C GLU A 13 1.60 -7.66 8.88
N ILE A 14 1.50 -8.68 8.01
CA ILE A 14 2.68 -9.36 7.44
C ILE A 14 3.17 -8.74 6.12
N LEU A 15 2.32 -8.02 5.41
CA LEU A 15 2.64 -7.39 4.14
C LEU A 15 3.66 -6.26 4.32
N ARG A 16 4.73 -6.31 3.52
CA ARG A 16 5.75 -5.26 3.48
C ARG A 16 5.90 -4.70 2.08
N CYS A 17 6.22 -3.41 2.00
CA CYS A 17 6.54 -2.71 0.77
C CYS A 17 7.81 -3.32 0.15
N PRO A 18 7.78 -3.72 -1.14
CA PRO A 18 8.93 -4.36 -1.79
C PRO A 18 10.19 -3.47 -1.83
N VAL A 19 10.01 -2.15 -1.76
CA VAL A 19 11.12 -1.19 -1.75
C VAL A 19 11.67 -1.00 -0.34
N ALA A 20 10.81 -0.85 0.65
CA ALA A 20 11.21 -0.49 2.01
C ALA A 20 11.58 -1.69 2.89
N VAL A 21 11.16 -2.92 2.54
CA VAL A 21 11.49 -4.13 3.32
C VAL A 21 13.00 -4.36 3.48
N HIS A 22 13.81 -3.82 2.57
CA HIS A 22 15.27 -3.90 2.62
C HIS A 22 15.94 -2.76 3.42
N TYR A 23 15.18 -1.78 3.90
CA TYR A 23 15.72 -0.61 4.59
C TYR A 23 16.19 -0.97 6.00
N LYS A 24 17.51 -0.95 6.22
CA LYS A 24 18.10 -1.27 7.53
C LYS A 24 18.12 -0.09 8.52
N ASP A 25 17.78 1.11 8.05
CA ASP A 25 17.82 2.35 8.83
C ASP A 25 16.47 2.69 9.50
N LYS A 26 15.38 2.04 9.07
CA LYS A 26 14.00 2.36 9.49
C LYS A 26 13.49 1.57 10.71
N GLY A 27 14.35 0.77 11.34
CA GLY A 27 14.03 -0.04 12.51
C GLY A 27 14.04 -1.55 12.23
N ASP A 28 13.45 -2.32 13.15
CA ASP A 28 13.45 -3.79 13.13
C ASP A 28 12.52 -4.38 12.05
N ASP A 29 11.47 -3.64 11.68
CA ASP A 29 10.42 -4.12 10.78
C ASP A 29 9.97 -3.02 9.79
N PRO A 30 10.81 -2.72 8.79
CA PRO A 30 10.64 -1.61 7.86
C PRO A 30 9.65 -1.95 6.74
N GLY A 31 8.98 -0.93 6.20
CA GLY A 31 8.13 -1.08 5.02
C GLY A 31 6.71 -1.55 5.35
N LYS A 32 6.20 -1.26 6.54
CA LYS A 32 4.80 -1.50 6.89
C LYS A 32 3.86 -0.79 5.92
N LEU A 33 2.73 -1.43 5.62
CA LEU A 33 1.70 -0.91 4.74
C LEU A 33 0.44 -0.60 5.52
N ARG A 34 -0.19 0.54 5.22
CA ARG A 34 -1.49 0.95 5.79
C ARG A 34 -2.53 0.96 4.70
N LEU A 35 -3.69 0.39 4.99
CA LEU A 35 -4.85 0.49 4.12
C LEU A 35 -5.48 1.88 4.25
N VAL A 36 -5.50 2.63 3.15
CA VAL A 36 -6.05 3.98 3.05
C VAL A 36 -7.20 3.97 2.06
N LYS A 37 -8.28 4.68 2.39
CA LYS A 37 -9.50 4.79 1.56
C LYS A 37 -10.14 3.45 1.18
N GLY A 38 -9.76 2.35 1.85
CA GLY A 38 -10.25 1.00 1.57
C GLY A 38 -9.80 0.40 0.24
N CYS A 39 -8.92 1.05 -0.52
CA CYS A 39 -8.47 0.57 -1.84
C CYS A 39 -7.02 0.96 -2.18
N TRP A 40 -6.24 1.42 -1.20
CA TRP A 40 -4.84 1.80 -1.39
C TRP A 40 -3.99 1.28 -0.23
N LEU A 41 -2.82 0.73 -0.53
CA LEU A 41 -1.79 0.39 0.44
C LEU A 41 -0.69 1.44 0.41
N VAL A 42 -0.49 2.16 1.51
CA VAL A 42 0.48 3.24 1.62
C VAL A 42 1.64 2.80 2.51
N CYS A 43 2.86 3.04 2.07
CA CYS A 43 4.07 2.82 2.85
C CYS A 43 4.61 4.15 3.38
N ASP A 44 4.66 4.34 4.70
CA ASP A 44 5.21 5.55 5.32
C ASP A 44 6.74 5.67 5.18
N ASP A 45 7.44 4.54 5.02
CA ASP A 45 8.90 4.51 4.93
C ASP A 45 9.43 5.00 3.58
N SER A 46 8.82 4.51 2.49
CA SER A 46 9.21 4.85 1.12
C SER A 46 8.33 5.95 0.50
N GLY A 47 7.13 6.16 1.04
CA GLY A 47 6.10 7.03 0.48
C GLY A 47 5.29 6.41 -0.68
N TYR A 48 5.57 5.15 -1.03
CA TYR A 48 4.96 4.46 -2.17
C TYR A 48 3.50 4.11 -1.86
N LYS A 49 2.65 4.16 -2.88
CA LYS A 49 1.21 3.92 -2.73
C LYS A 49 0.72 2.95 -3.80
N TYR A 50 0.28 1.79 -3.37
CA TYR A 50 -0.11 0.68 -4.22
C TYR A 50 -1.64 0.58 -4.27
N PRO A 51 -2.27 0.71 -5.43
CA PRO A 51 -3.72 0.55 -5.55
C PRO A 51 -4.14 -0.91 -5.35
N ILE A 52 -5.35 -1.12 -4.86
CA ILE A 52 -6.01 -2.42 -4.80
C ILE A 52 -7.05 -2.45 -5.92
N ARG A 53 -6.79 -3.27 -6.94
CA ARG A 53 -7.61 -3.42 -8.15
C ARG A 53 -8.28 -4.79 -8.09
N ASP A 54 -9.61 -4.85 -8.21
CA ASP A 54 -10.38 -6.11 -8.13
C ASP A 54 -10.12 -6.93 -6.85
N GLY A 55 -9.79 -6.27 -5.73
CA GLY A 55 -9.40 -6.93 -4.47
C GLY A 55 -7.96 -7.46 -4.45
N ILE A 56 -7.17 -7.25 -5.50
CA ILE A 56 -5.77 -7.64 -5.59
C ILE A 56 -4.88 -6.39 -5.44
N PRO A 57 -3.95 -6.35 -4.48
CA PRO A 57 -3.00 -5.25 -4.36
C PRO A 57 -1.96 -5.27 -5.48
N ASP A 58 -1.86 -4.18 -6.22
CA ASP A 58 -0.85 -4.00 -7.26
C ASP A 58 0.48 -3.57 -6.63
N MET A 59 1.25 -4.56 -6.17
CA MET A 59 2.55 -4.35 -5.51
C MET A 59 3.71 -4.12 -6.49
N LEU A 60 3.45 -3.62 -7.70
CA LEU A 60 4.50 -3.25 -8.63
C LEU A 60 5.19 -1.94 -8.18
N VAL A 61 6.53 -1.95 -8.18
CA VAL A 61 7.34 -0.79 -7.77
C VAL A 61 7.04 0.44 -8.62
N GLU A 62 6.89 0.26 -9.93
CA GLU A 62 6.58 1.34 -10.89
C GLU A 62 5.24 2.02 -10.59
N VAL A 63 4.23 1.22 -10.21
CA VAL A 63 2.92 1.75 -9.83
C VAL A 63 3.03 2.52 -8.51
N GLY A 64 3.66 1.92 -7.49
CA GLY A 64 3.85 2.57 -6.20
C GLY A 64 4.61 3.89 -6.28
N GLU A 65 5.58 3.98 -7.18
CA GLU A 65 6.39 5.17 -7.41
C GLU A 65 5.57 6.31 -8.06
N LYS A 66 4.71 6.00 -9.04
CA LYS A 66 3.84 7.00 -9.69
C LYS A 66 3.00 7.78 -8.67
N TRP A 67 2.47 7.09 -7.67
CA TRP A 67 1.61 7.67 -6.63
C TRP A 67 2.38 8.21 -5.42
N LYS A 68 3.71 8.12 -5.42
CA LYS A 68 4.55 8.59 -4.31
C LYS A 68 4.36 10.09 -4.05
N ALA A 69 4.26 10.90 -5.11
CA ALA A 69 4.07 12.35 -5.02
C ALA A 69 2.62 12.76 -4.70
N THR A 70 1.64 11.92 -5.02
CA THR A 70 0.22 12.18 -4.76
C THR A 70 -0.08 12.06 -3.27
N GLY A 71 -0.71 13.07 -2.68
CA GLY A 71 -1.12 13.01 -1.27
C GLY A 71 -2.21 11.96 -1.03
N GLU A 72 -2.26 11.35 0.15
CA GLU A 72 -3.28 10.35 0.52
C GLU A 72 -4.71 10.87 0.28
N ALA A 73 -4.95 12.15 0.56
CA ALA A 73 -6.24 12.83 0.33
C ALA A 73 -6.60 12.96 -1.15
N ASP A 74 -5.63 13.03 -2.05
CA ASP A 74 -5.81 13.25 -3.50
C ASP A 74 -5.90 11.93 -4.29
N LEU A 75 -5.61 10.78 -3.65
CA LEU A 75 -5.73 9.47 -4.28
C LEU A 75 -7.15 9.20 -4.82
N PRO A 76 -7.31 8.81 -6.10
CA PRO A 76 -8.61 8.52 -6.69
C PRO A 76 -9.24 7.26 -6.09
N VAL A 77 -10.58 7.24 -6.02
CA VAL A 77 -11.38 6.09 -5.57
C VAL A 77 -12.54 5.90 -6.57
N PRO A 78 -12.62 4.78 -7.32
CA PRO A 78 -11.68 3.65 -7.33
C PRO A 78 -10.31 4.03 -7.92
N PRO A 79 -9.25 3.27 -7.60
CA PRO A 79 -7.95 3.45 -8.23
C PRO A 79 -8.04 3.23 -9.75
N PRO A 80 -7.29 3.99 -10.57
CA PRO A 80 -7.28 3.82 -12.01
C PRO A 80 -6.59 2.50 -12.42
N GLU A 81 -7.08 1.90 -13.50
CA GLU A 81 -6.57 0.66 -14.11
C GLU A 81 -5.39 0.86 -15.07
N GLU A 82 -4.73 2.03 -15.05
CA GLU A 82 -3.56 2.34 -15.89
C GLU A 82 -2.57 1.20 -16.07
#